data_AF-A0A1X0RYS9-F1
#
_entry.id   AF-A0A1X0RYS9-F1
#
_cell.length_a   1.000
_cell.length_b   1.000
_cell.length_c   1.000
_cell.angle_alpha   90.00
_cell.angle_beta   90.00
_cell.angle_gamma   90.00
#
_symmetry.space_group_name_H-M   'P 1'
#
loop_
_entity.id
_entity.type
_entity.pdbx_description
1 polymer ?
#
loop_
_entity_poly.entity_id
_entity_poly.type
_entity_poly.pdbx_seq_one_letter_code
_entity_poly.pdbx_strand_id
1 'polypeptide(L)'
;MQLGLGEDQQLCPVRTLYDFSITSVRLSTVAKWIQDEMEEAGVDTAHFKAYLLRSASSTKAVEQGNSIQAIKQHANWSLNHDTFEKCHYKPRAQDTTSTKIANSIFSLENNITLEAEVEPTD
;
A
#
# COMPACT_ATOMS: atom_id res chain seq x y z
N MET A 1 -64.45 -37.02 20.59
CA MET A 1 -63.68 -36.67 21.80
C MET A 1 -62.73 -37.84 22.02
N GLN A 2 -61.43 -37.80 21.80
CA GLN A 2 -60.44 -36.77 21.50
C GLN A 2 -59.36 -37.52 20.68
N LEU A 3 -58.99 -37.08 19.48
CA LEU A 3 -57.79 -37.58 18.80
C LEU A 3 -56.63 -36.69 19.22
N GLY A 4 -55.69 -37.25 19.99
CA GLY A 4 -54.47 -36.59 20.41
C GLY A 4 -53.27 -37.38 19.94
N LEU A 5 -52.75 -37.03 18.76
CA LEU A 5 -51.37 -37.31 18.36
C LEU A 5 -50.73 -35.95 18.13
N GLY A 6 -50.08 -35.45 19.18
CA GLY A 6 -49.25 -34.26 19.11
C GLY A 6 -47.93 -34.63 18.45
N GLU A 7 -47.79 -34.23 17.20
CA GLU A 7 -46.51 -34.12 16.52
C GLU A 7 -46.42 -32.71 15.93
N ASP A 8 -46.26 -31.72 16.81
CA ASP A 8 -45.77 -30.40 16.40
C ASP A 8 -44.25 -30.49 16.18
N GLN A 9 -43.85 -31.32 15.22
CA GLN A 9 -42.54 -31.16 14.61
C GLN A 9 -42.66 -29.99 13.66
N GLN A 10 -42.47 -28.79 14.22
CA GLN A 10 -42.30 -27.54 13.48
C GLN A 10 -41.06 -27.69 12.59
N LEU A 11 -41.28 -28.32 11.44
CA LEU A 11 -40.33 -28.43 10.36
C LEU A 11 -40.07 -26.98 9.91
N CYS A 12 -38.91 -26.43 10.30
CA CYS A 12 -38.47 -25.15 9.78
C CYS A 12 -38.59 -25.23 8.25
N PRO A 13 -39.37 -24.35 7.59
CA PRO A 13 -39.30 -24.28 6.15
C PRO A 13 -37.89 -23.80 5.83
N VAL A 14 -37.01 -24.74 5.50
CA VAL A 14 -35.76 -24.47 4.79
C VAL A 14 -36.21 -23.78 3.52
N ARG A 15 -36.19 -22.44 3.55
CA ARG A 15 -36.32 -21.60 2.37
C ARG A 15 -35.13 -21.93 1.48
N THR A 16 -35.27 -22.95 0.66
CA THR A 16 -34.43 -23.12 -0.51
C THR A 16 -34.76 -22.00 -1.48
N LEU A 17 -33.71 -21.44 -2.08
CA LEU A 17 -33.69 -20.62 -3.29
C LEU A 17 -33.92 -19.11 -3.11
N TYR A 18 -33.03 -18.45 -2.35
CA TYR A 18 -32.36 -17.31 -2.97
C TYR A 18 -30.99 -17.85 -3.37
N ASP A 19 -30.83 -18.18 -4.65
CA ASP A 19 -29.52 -18.42 -5.25
C ASP A 19 -28.77 -17.08 -5.20
N PHE A 20 -28.19 -16.79 -4.03
CA PHE A 20 -27.30 -15.65 -3.87
C PHE A 20 -26.06 -16.00 -4.68
N SER A 21 -26.09 -15.62 -5.95
CA SER A 21 -24.93 -15.68 -6.82
C SER A 21 -23.81 -14.93 -6.12
N ILE A 22 -22.86 -15.69 -5.54
CA ILE A 22 -21.64 -15.14 -4.97
C ILE A 22 -20.85 -14.63 -6.17
N THR A 23 -20.99 -13.35 -6.43
CA THR A 23 -20.24 -12.68 -7.49
C THR A 23 -18.84 -12.35 -6.98
N SER A 24 -17.85 -12.52 -7.85
CA SER A 24 -16.49 -12.08 -7.54
C SER A 24 -16.47 -10.58 -7.30
N VAL A 25 -15.74 -10.14 -6.28
CA VAL A 25 -15.58 -8.72 -5.97
C VAL A 25 -14.88 -8.04 -7.15
N ARG A 26 -15.42 -6.91 -7.58
CA ARG A 26 -14.77 -6.10 -8.63
C ARG A 26 -13.49 -5.50 -8.10
N LEU A 27 -12.46 -5.41 -8.94
CA LEU A 27 -11.20 -4.76 -8.60
C LEU A 27 -11.39 -3.33 -8.09
N SER A 28 -12.35 -2.58 -8.67
CA SER A 28 -12.70 -1.23 -8.24
C SER A 28 -13.23 -1.18 -6.80
N THR A 29 -13.96 -2.20 -6.36
CA THR A 29 -14.49 -2.28 -5.00
C THR A 29 -13.37 -2.48 -4.01
N VAL A 30 -12.45 -3.43 -4.28
CA VAL A 30 -11.27 -3.65 -3.43
C VAL A 30 -10.38 -2.41 -3.39
N ALA A 31 -10.15 -1.76 -4.54
CA ALA A 31 -9.36 -0.54 -4.61
C ALA A 31 -9.99 0.62 -3.82
N LYS A 32 -11.33 0.67 -3.71
CA LYS A 32 -12.02 1.65 -2.88
C LYS A 32 -11.80 1.36 -1.40
N TRP A 33 -12.02 0.12 -0.95
CA TRP A 33 -11.75 -0.26 0.43
C TRP A 33 -10.31 0.04 0.86
N ILE A 34 -9.33 -0.26 0.00
CA ILE A 34 -7.93 0.09 0.28
C ILE A 34 -7.74 1.62 0.41
N GLN A 35 -8.39 2.42 -0.42
CA GLN A 35 -8.30 3.88 -0.33
C GLN A 35 -8.98 4.41 0.93
N ASP A 36 -10.13 3.85 1.33
CA ASP A 36 -10.82 4.23 2.55
C ASP A 36 -9.89 4.01 3.79
N GLU A 37 -9.20 2.86 3.85
CA GLU A 37 -8.21 2.55 4.91
C GLU A 37 -6.97 3.46 4.82
N MET A 38 -6.50 3.80 3.61
CA MET A 38 -5.39 4.73 3.43
C MET A 38 -5.74 6.13 3.95
N GLU A 39 -6.96 6.60 3.67
CA GLU A 39 -7.46 7.89 4.16
C GLU A 39 -7.61 7.90 5.68
N GLU A 40 -8.12 6.82 6.27
CA GLU A 40 -8.19 6.66 7.73
C GLU A 40 -6.80 6.67 8.38
N ALA A 41 -5.78 6.13 7.69
CA ALA A 41 -4.39 6.19 8.11
C ALA A 41 -3.71 7.56 7.85
N GLY A 42 -4.44 8.55 7.35
CA GLY A 42 -3.94 9.90 7.06
C GLY A 42 -3.11 10.02 5.78
N VAL A 43 -3.20 9.05 4.87
CA VAL A 43 -2.55 9.10 3.55
C VAL A 43 -3.43 9.88 2.59
N ASP A 44 -2.86 10.88 1.90
CA ASP A 44 -3.57 11.62 0.85
C ASP A 44 -3.89 10.72 -0.36
N THR A 45 -5.13 10.26 -0.45
CA THR A 45 -5.60 9.39 -1.52
C THR A 45 -5.85 10.13 -2.84
N ALA A 46 -5.82 11.47 -2.86
CA ALA A 46 -5.84 12.22 -4.11
C ALA A 46 -4.56 11.96 -4.90
N HIS A 47 -3.41 11.93 -4.19
CA HIS A 47 -2.09 11.69 -4.76
C HIS A 47 -1.70 10.20 -4.75
N PHE A 48 -1.96 9.48 -3.66
CA PHE A 48 -1.55 8.09 -3.48
C PHE A 48 -2.72 7.12 -3.70
N LYS A 49 -2.63 6.33 -4.77
CA LYS A 49 -3.69 5.37 -5.13
C LYS A 49 -3.41 3.96 -4.61
N ALA A 50 -4.46 3.15 -4.50
CA ALA A 50 -4.39 1.77 -4.02
C ALA A 50 -3.33 0.91 -4.72
N TYR A 51 -3.08 1.10 -6.03
CA TYR A 51 -2.07 0.31 -6.75
C TYR A 51 -0.62 0.60 -6.30
N LEU A 52 -0.36 1.79 -5.72
CA LEU A 52 0.96 2.16 -5.19
C LEU A 52 1.27 1.42 -3.88
N LEU A 53 0.24 0.99 -3.15
CA LEU A 53 0.40 0.24 -1.90
C LEU A 53 1.21 -1.05 -2.12
N ARG A 54 1.04 -1.70 -3.28
CA ARG A 54 1.82 -2.89 -3.63
C ARG A 54 3.31 -2.57 -3.71
N SER A 55 3.67 -1.42 -4.28
CA SER A 55 5.07 -1.01 -4.39
C SER A 55 5.62 -0.58 -3.04
N ALA A 56 4.86 0.16 -2.24
CA ALA A 56 5.25 0.53 -0.88
C ALA A 56 5.48 -0.70 0.02
N SER A 57 4.56 -1.67 -0.01
CA SER A 57 4.66 -2.94 0.73
C SER A 57 5.87 -3.77 0.28
N SER A 58 6.09 -3.87 -1.03
CA SER A 58 7.25 -4.55 -1.61
C SER A 58 8.56 -3.95 -1.13
N THR A 59 8.69 -2.61 -1.20
CA THR A 59 9.86 -1.90 -0.67
C THR A 59 10.02 -2.16 0.82
N LYS A 60 8.95 -2.08 1.61
CA LYS A 60 9.00 -2.31 3.05
C LYS A 60 9.46 -3.73 3.41
N ALA A 61 9.02 -4.74 2.66
CA ALA A 61 9.45 -6.12 2.86
C ALA A 61 10.96 -6.30 2.62
N VAL A 62 11.51 -5.66 1.58
CA VAL A 62 12.96 -5.63 1.33
C VAL A 62 13.70 -4.86 2.44
N GLU A 63 13.19 -3.70 2.86
CA GLU A 63 13.75 -2.91 3.97
C GLU A 63 13.76 -3.71 5.29
N GLN A 64 12.87 -4.68 5.46
CA GLN A 64 12.83 -5.59 6.61
C GLN A 64 13.77 -6.81 6.46
N GLY A 65 14.58 -6.87 5.41
CA GLY A 65 15.61 -7.89 5.22
C GLY A 65 15.15 -9.16 4.48
N ASN A 66 13.93 -9.17 3.93
CA ASN A 66 13.46 -10.30 3.14
C ASN A 66 14.14 -10.31 1.76
N SER A 67 14.54 -11.49 1.29
CA SER A 67 15.15 -11.63 -0.04
C SER A 67 14.11 -11.37 -1.13
N ILE A 68 14.55 -10.79 -2.25
CA ILE A 68 13.69 -10.54 -3.41
C ILE A 68 13.03 -11.83 -3.91
N GLN A 69 13.76 -12.95 -3.89
CA GLN A 69 13.23 -14.25 -4.30
C GLN A 69 12.08 -14.72 -3.40
N ALA A 70 12.21 -14.57 -2.06
CA ALA A 70 11.16 -14.92 -1.12
C ALA A 70 9.92 -14.04 -1.30
N ILE A 71 10.10 -12.73 -1.54
CA ILE A 71 9.00 -11.80 -1.82
C ILE A 71 8.30 -12.16 -3.13
N LYS A 72 9.06 -12.48 -4.19
CA LYS A 72 8.49 -12.93 -5.46
C LYS A 72 7.69 -14.21 -5.30
N GLN A 73 8.21 -15.20 -4.57
CA GLN A 73 7.46 -16.43 -4.27
C GLN A 73 6.17 -16.15 -3.51
N HIS A 74 6.23 -15.33 -2.45
CA HIS A 74 5.07 -14.96 -1.64
C HIS A 74 4.00 -14.22 -2.46
N ALA A 75 4.41 -13.28 -3.30
CA ALA A 75 3.52 -12.45 -4.11
C ALA A 75 3.10 -13.12 -5.45
N ASN A 76 3.46 -14.39 -5.63
CA ASN A 76 3.24 -15.19 -6.84
C ASN A 76 3.76 -14.52 -8.13
N TRP A 77 4.94 -13.92 -8.06
CA TRP A 77 5.68 -13.42 -9.21
C TRP A 77 6.64 -14.47 -9.76
N SER A 78 6.86 -14.39 -11.07
CA SER A 78 7.90 -15.17 -11.73
C SER A 78 9.27 -14.83 -11.12
N LEU A 79 9.99 -15.86 -10.69
CA LEU A 79 11.36 -15.72 -10.21
C LEU A 79 12.32 -15.28 -11.32
N ASN A 80 12.00 -15.63 -12.55
CA ASN A 80 12.84 -15.44 -13.73
C ASN A 80 12.55 -14.14 -14.48
N HIS A 81 11.60 -13.32 -14.01
CA HIS A 81 11.26 -12.05 -14.64
C HIS A 81 11.53 -10.88 -13.71
N ASP A 82 11.84 -9.72 -14.27
CA ASP A 82 12.22 -8.50 -13.55
C ASP A 82 11.04 -7.55 -13.28
N THR A 83 9.79 -8.04 -13.39
CA THR A 83 8.58 -7.20 -13.21
C THR A 83 8.52 -6.63 -11.80
N PHE A 84 8.94 -7.43 -10.83
CA PHE A 84 9.02 -6.98 -9.44
C PHE A 84 9.96 -5.79 -9.31
N GLU A 85 11.20 -5.96 -9.75
CA GLU A 85 12.27 -4.98 -9.64
C GLU A 85 11.90 -3.68 -10.38
N LYS A 86 11.28 -3.79 -11.55
CA LYS A 86 10.91 -2.63 -12.37
C LYS A 86 9.67 -1.90 -11.87
N CYS A 87 8.63 -2.62 -11.46
CA CYS A 87 7.31 -2.02 -11.22
C CYS A 87 6.97 -1.86 -9.73
N HIS A 88 7.49 -2.74 -8.87
CA HIS A 88 7.02 -2.89 -7.50
C HIS A 88 8.09 -2.62 -6.46
N TYR A 89 9.35 -2.95 -6.72
CA TYR A 89 10.44 -2.55 -5.85
C TYR A 89 10.84 -1.10 -6.17
N LYS A 90 10.44 -0.17 -5.30
CA LYS A 90 10.73 1.26 -5.41
C LYS A 90 11.44 1.71 -4.12
N PRO A 91 12.73 1.39 -3.95
CA PRO A 91 13.46 1.81 -2.77
C PRO A 91 13.53 3.33 -2.70
N ARG A 92 13.44 3.88 -1.48
CA ARG A 92 13.62 5.32 -1.24
C ARG A 92 15.03 5.72 -1.70
N ALA A 93 15.10 6.85 -2.41
CA ALA A 93 16.30 7.50 -2.98
C ALA A 93 17.60 6.70 -2.82
N GLN A 94 17.88 5.82 -3.79
CA GLN A 94 19.08 4.98 -3.77
C GLN A 94 20.35 5.71 -4.23
N ASP A 95 20.21 6.88 -4.86
CA ASP A 95 21.38 7.59 -5.33
C ASP A 95 21.98 8.40 -4.20
N THR A 96 23.06 7.85 -3.62
CA THR A 96 24.05 8.64 -2.89
C THR A 96 24.48 9.85 -3.70
N THR A 97 24.47 9.77 -5.04
CA THR A 97 24.71 10.90 -5.95
C THR A 97 23.60 11.95 -5.91
N SER A 98 22.32 11.58 -6.04
CA SER A 98 21.20 12.53 -5.95
C SER A 98 21.09 13.13 -4.55
N THR A 99 21.36 12.35 -3.51
CA THR A 99 21.46 12.82 -2.13
C THR A 99 22.62 13.79 -1.95
N LYS A 100 23.79 13.50 -2.53
CA LYS A 100 24.96 14.40 -2.55
C LYS A 100 24.67 15.69 -3.32
N ILE A 101 24.00 15.62 -4.48
CA ILE A 101 23.63 16.79 -5.29
C ILE A 101 22.63 17.65 -4.51
N ALA A 102 21.58 17.06 -3.94
CA ALA A 102 20.62 17.79 -3.13
C ALA A 102 21.30 18.49 -1.94
N ASN A 103 22.12 17.77 -1.18
CA ASN A 103 22.85 18.35 -0.05
C ASN A 103 23.82 19.46 -0.50
N SER A 104 24.46 19.34 -1.67
CA SER A 104 25.34 20.37 -2.24
C SER A 104 24.57 21.66 -2.59
N ILE A 105 23.35 21.55 -3.12
CA ILE A 105 22.51 22.72 -3.47
C ILE A 105 22.09 23.45 -2.19
N PHE A 106 21.66 22.72 -1.16
CA PHE A 106 21.13 23.32 0.07
C PHE A 106 22.22 23.74 1.08
N SER A 107 23.49 23.35 0.91
CA SER A 107 24.59 23.78 1.80
C SER A 107 25.23 25.11 1.41
N LEU A 108 24.84 25.71 0.28
CA LEU A 108 25.40 26.98 -0.22
C LEU A 108 24.92 28.20 0.61
N GLU A 109 23.73 28.14 1.19
CA GLU A 109 23.10 29.29 1.87
C GLU A 109 23.77 29.64 3.22
N ASN A 110 24.43 28.69 3.88
CA ASN A 110 25.14 28.95 5.14
C ASN A 110 26.48 29.69 4.97
N ASN A 111 27.06 29.72 3.76
CA ASN A 111 28.38 30.31 3.53
C ASN A 111 28.32 31.77 3.06
N ILE A 112 27.18 32.22 2.53
CA ILE A 112 27.04 33.57 1.95
C ILE A 112 26.67 34.61 3.04
N THR A 113 26.05 34.18 4.15
CA THR A 113 25.62 35.10 5.23
C THR A 113 26.79 35.57 6.12
N LEU A 114 27.95 34.90 6.09
CA LEU A 114 29.11 35.26 6.91
C LEU A 114 30.04 36.31 6.28
N GLU A 115 29.87 36.68 5.01
CA GLU A 115 30.74 37.65 4.32
C GLU A 115 30.13 39.08 4.23
N ALA A 116 28.98 39.33 4.85
CA ALA A 116 28.33 40.64 4.83
C ALA A 116 28.59 41.51 6.08
N GLU A 117 29.62 41.22 6.87
CA GLU A 117 30.11 42.13 7.91
C GLU A 117 31.39 42.84 7.42
N VAL A 118 31.20 43.78 6.48
CA VAL A 118 32.24 44.77 6.14
C VAL A 118 32.12 45.91 7.16
N GLU A 119 33.15 46.00 7.98
CA GLU A 119 33.42 47.04 8.98
C GLU A 119 33.35 48.46 8.36
N PRO A 120 32.75 49.46 9.04
CA PRO A 120 32.79 50.84 8.58
C PRO A 120 34.10 51.49 9.06
N THR A 121 34.86 52.07 8.14
CA THR A 121 36.02 52.91 8.48
C THR A 121 35.76 54.36 8.03
N ASP A 122 36.02 55.28 8.96
CA ASP A 122 35.86 56.74 8.95
C ASP A 122 36.39 57.49 7.71
#